data_AF-A0A453N0E6-F1
#
_entry.id   AF-A0A453N0E6-F1
#
_cell.length_a   1.000
_cell.length_b   1.000
_cell.length_c   1.000
_cell.angle_alpha   90.00
_cell.angle_beta   90.00
_cell.angle_gamma   90.00
#
_symmetry.space_group_name_H-M   'P 1'
#
loop_
_entity.id
_entity.type
_entity.pdbx_description
1 polymer ?
#
loop_
_entity_poly.entity_id
_entity_poly.type
_entity_poly.pdbx_seq_one_letter_code
_entity_poly.pdbx_strand_id
1 'polypeptide(L)'
;MASAIRTDTPDSVVGSRNELRARQMRIAEITEMIHVASLIHDDVLDAADTRRGMDSLNSAVGNKLAALAGDFLLFRAFSAAGSLENTERLYLY
;
A
#
# COMPACT_ATOMS: atom_id res chain seq x y z
N MET A 1 -6.06 44.10 22.72
CA MET A 1 -5.62 43.90 21.32
C MET A 1 -5.16 42.46 21.15
N ALA A 2 -6.00 41.61 20.56
CA ALA A 2 -5.62 40.30 20.04
C ALA A 2 -6.63 39.95 18.94
N SER A 3 -6.28 40.30 17.69
CA SER A 3 -7.06 39.92 16.52
C SER A 3 -6.74 38.46 16.20
N ALA A 4 -7.70 37.57 16.43
CA ALA A 4 -7.60 36.17 16.04
C ALA A 4 -7.49 36.12 14.51
N ILE A 5 -6.40 35.55 14.00
CA ILE A 5 -6.26 35.18 12.59
C ILE A 5 -7.26 34.04 12.33
N ARG A 6 -8.47 34.38 11.87
CA ARG A 6 -9.35 33.40 11.22
C ARG A 6 -8.69 33.05 9.89
N THR A 7 -8.03 31.91 9.83
CA THR A 7 -7.68 31.30 8.56
C THR A 7 -8.95 30.72 7.97
N ASP A 8 -9.72 31.56 7.28
CA ASP A 8 -10.87 31.12 6.50
C ASP A 8 -10.33 30.48 5.21
N THR A 9 -9.76 29.28 5.34
CA THR A 9 -9.36 28.50 4.17
C THR A 9 -10.62 28.09 3.42
N PRO A 10 -10.75 28.42 2.13
CA PRO A 10 -11.95 28.09 1.36
C PRO A 10 -12.26 26.59 1.42
N ASP A 11 -13.52 26.22 1.59
CA ASP A 11 -13.97 24.81 1.62
C ASP A 11 -13.50 24.00 0.41
N SER A 12 -13.32 24.64 -0.74
CA SER A 12 -12.78 24.05 -1.97
C SER A 12 -11.31 23.59 -1.83
N VAL A 13 -10.48 24.34 -1.09
CA VAL A 13 -9.07 24.01 -0.83
C VAL A 13 -8.96 22.85 0.16
N VAL A 14 -9.83 22.84 1.17
CA VAL A 14 -9.92 21.75 2.15
C VAL A 14 -10.37 20.46 1.47
N GLY A 15 -11.37 20.54 0.57
CA GLY A 15 -11.84 19.42 -0.25
C GLY A 15 -10.73 18.82 -1.12
N SER A 16 -10.00 19.66 -1.86
CA SER A 16 -8.89 19.22 -2.72
C SER A 16 -7.75 18.55 -1.94
N ARG A 17 -7.42 19.07 -0.74
CA ARG A 17 -6.38 18.47 0.12
C ARG A 17 -6.79 17.10 0.67
N ASN A 18 -8.06 16.92 1.01
CA ASN A 18 -8.58 15.65 1.50
C ASN A 18 -8.60 14.60 0.39
N GLU A 19 -8.97 14.97 -0.83
CA GLU A 19 -8.92 14.09 -2.00
C GLU A 19 -7.49 13.64 -2.32
N LEU A 20 -6.52 14.57 -2.30
CA LEU A 20 -5.11 14.26 -2.50
C LEU A 20 -4.60 13.27 -1.44
N ARG A 21 -4.92 13.52 -0.16
CA ARG A 21 -4.56 12.59 0.94
C ARG A 21 -5.17 11.22 0.74
N ALA A 22 -6.44 11.13 0.34
CA ALA A 22 -7.09 9.85 0.07
C ALA A 22 -6.39 9.08 -1.06
N ARG A 23 -5.96 9.76 -2.13
CA ARG A 23 -5.16 9.14 -3.21
C ARG A 23 -3.81 8.64 -2.71
N GLN A 24 -3.10 9.47 -1.93
CA GLN A 24 -1.81 9.10 -1.34
C GLN A 24 -1.93 7.90 -0.41
N MET A 25 -2.98 7.85 0.42
CA MET A 25 -3.24 6.72 1.31
C MET A 25 -3.49 5.43 0.53
N ARG A 26 -4.28 5.47 -0.56
CA ARG A 26 -4.49 4.29 -1.40
C ARG A 26 -3.20 3.79 -2.04
N ILE A 27 -2.34 4.70 -2.53
CA ILE A 27 -1.03 4.34 -3.09
C ILE A 27 -0.16 3.70 -1.99
N ALA A 28 -0.10 4.32 -0.80
CA ALA A 28 0.68 3.78 0.32
C ALA A 28 0.20 2.38 0.74
N GLU A 29 -1.10 2.14 0.77
CA GLU A 29 -1.68 0.83 1.05
C GLU A 29 -1.23 -0.22 0.01
N ILE A 30 -1.30 0.13 -1.28
CA ILE A 30 -0.86 -0.76 -2.36
C ILE A 30 0.63 -1.05 -2.26
N THR A 31 1.46 -0.03 -2.03
CA THR A 31 2.90 -0.20 -1.88
C THR A 31 3.22 -1.09 -0.68
N GLU A 32 2.56 -0.92 0.46
CA GLU A 32 2.79 -1.75 1.63
C GLU A 32 2.33 -3.20 1.40
N MET A 33 1.22 -3.44 0.69
CA MET A 33 0.82 -4.80 0.32
C MET A 33 1.88 -5.50 -0.55
N ILE A 34 2.44 -4.81 -1.54
CA ILE A 34 3.52 -5.34 -2.38
C ILE A 34 4.77 -5.60 -1.53
N HIS A 35 5.12 -4.67 -0.65
CA HIS A 35 6.27 -4.80 0.25
C HIS A 35 6.12 -6.03 1.15
N VAL A 36 4.99 -6.22 1.81
CA VAL A 36 4.75 -7.38 2.66
C VAL A 36 4.74 -8.68 1.85
N ALA A 37 4.18 -8.69 0.64
CA ALA A 37 4.21 -9.86 -0.23
C ALA A 37 5.65 -10.26 -0.58
N SER A 38 6.51 -9.29 -0.91
CA SER A 38 7.92 -9.57 -1.20
C SER A 38 8.64 -10.11 0.02
N LEU A 39 8.42 -9.56 1.22
CA LEU A 39 9.06 -10.07 2.44
C LEU A 39 8.66 -11.52 2.75
N ILE A 40 7.39 -11.89 2.49
CA ILE A 40 6.93 -13.27 2.66
C ILE A 40 7.64 -14.21 1.68
N HIS A 41 7.76 -13.81 0.41
CA HIS A 41 8.49 -14.60 -0.58
C HIS A 41 9.98 -14.68 -0.26
N ASP A 42 10.59 -13.60 0.21
CA ASP A 42 11.99 -13.58 0.66
C ASP A 42 12.20 -14.57 1.81
N ASP A 43 11.32 -14.58 2.83
CA ASP A 43 11.42 -15.52 3.95
C ASP A 43 11.37 -17.00 3.47
N VAL A 44 10.57 -17.28 2.43
CA VAL A 44 10.51 -18.61 1.80
C VAL A 44 11.80 -18.93 1.03
N LEU A 45 12.33 -17.98 0.25
CA LEU A 45 13.53 -18.16 -0.56
C LEU A 45 14.79 -18.32 0.30
N ASP A 46 14.89 -17.52 1.36
CA ASP A 46 16.02 -17.49 2.27
C ASP A 46 15.93 -18.59 3.34
N ALA A 47 14.84 -19.35 3.38
CA ALA A 47 14.51 -20.29 4.44
C ALA A 47 14.63 -19.65 5.83
N ALA A 48 14.14 -18.42 5.98
CA ALA A 48 14.21 -17.68 7.23
C ALA A 48 13.30 -18.34 8.28
N ASP A 49 13.81 -18.52 9.50
CA ASP A 49 13.02 -19.01 10.64
C ASP A 49 12.24 -17.89 11.34
N THR A 50 12.73 -16.64 11.24
CA THR A 50 12.14 -15.49 11.93
C THR A 50 12.14 -14.23 11.08
N ARG A 51 11.13 -13.38 11.32
CA ARG A 51 11.01 -12.04 10.76
C ARG A 51 10.62 -11.06 11.87
N ARG A 52 11.45 -10.03 12.08
CA ARG A 52 11.26 -9.00 13.13
C ARG A 52 11.10 -9.60 14.54
N GLY A 53 11.81 -10.69 14.84
CA GLY A 53 11.81 -11.36 16.15
C GLY A 53 10.60 -12.27 16.41
N MET A 54 9.72 -12.46 15.43
CA MET A 54 8.64 -13.45 15.46
C MET A 54 8.92 -14.54 14.43
N ASP A 55 8.29 -15.70 14.58
CA ASP A 55 8.37 -16.77 13.57
C ASP A 55 7.96 -16.23 12.19
N SER A 56 8.76 -16.56 11.18
CA SER A 56 8.42 -16.24 9.79
C SER A 56 7.16 -17.01 9.37
N LEU A 57 6.46 -16.51 8.34
CA LEU A 57 5.23 -17.15 7.90
C LEU A 57 5.50 -18.58 7.39
N ASN A 58 6.61 -18.79 6.68
CA ASN A 58 7.01 -20.09 6.18
C ASN A 58 7.40 -21.06 7.31
N SER A 59 7.99 -20.59 8.41
CA SER A 59 8.24 -21.40 9.60
C SER A 59 6.92 -21.82 10.27
N ALA A 60 5.96 -20.91 10.38
CA ALA A 60 4.68 -21.17 11.06
C ALA A 60 3.72 -22.07 10.26
N VAL A 61 3.66 -21.92 8.93
CA VAL A 61 2.65 -22.59 8.10
C VAL A 61 3.20 -23.41 6.93
N GLY A 62 4.53 -23.44 6.78
CA GLY A 62 5.22 -24.14 5.70
C GLY A 62 5.36 -23.32 4.41
N ASN A 63 6.43 -23.61 3.67
CA ASN A 63 6.85 -22.84 2.48
C ASN A 63 5.75 -22.72 1.41
N LYS A 64 5.00 -23.80 1.13
CA LYS A 64 3.97 -23.78 0.07
C LYS A 64 2.84 -22.81 0.39
N LEU A 65 2.35 -22.82 1.63
CA LEU A 65 1.25 -21.95 2.03
C LEU A 65 1.71 -20.50 2.17
N ALA A 66 2.93 -20.28 2.68
CA ALA A 66 3.53 -18.95 2.72
C ALA A 66 3.71 -18.36 1.31
N ALA A 67 4.19 -19.13 0.34
CA ALA A 67 4.30 -18.68 -1.05
C ALA A 67 2.93 -18.29 -1.64
N LEU A 68 1.91 -19.12 -1.43
CA LEU A 68 0.53 -18.81 -1.86
C LEU A 68 -0.05 -17.57 -1.17
N ALA A 69 0.28 -17.34 0.10
CA ALA A 69 -0.12 -16.14 0.82
C ALA A 69 0.52 -14.87 0.22
N GLY A 70 1.81 -14.95 -0.16
CA GLY A 70 2.50 -13.89 -0.90
C GLY A 70 1.83 -13.62 -2.25
N ASP A 71 1.53 -14.66 -3.03
CA ASP A 71 0.86 -14.54 -4.34
C ASP A 71 -0.53 -13.90 -4.21
N PHE A 72 -1.31 -14.32 -3.21
CA PHE A 72 -2.63 -13.75 -2.93
C PHE A 72 -2.53 -12.27 -2.59
N LEU A 73 -1.59 -11.89 -1.73
CA LEU A 73 -1.41 -10.49 -1.33
C LEU A 73 -0.96 -9.63 -2.53
N LEU A 74 -0.06 -10.14 -3.36
CA LEU A 74 0.40 -9.47 -4.57
C LEU A 74 -0.75 -9.30 -5.59
N PHE A 75 -1.58 -10.33 -5.79
CA PHE A 75 -2.77 -10.23 -6.64
C PHE A 75 -3.75 -9.16 -6.13
N ARG A 76 -4.00 -9.11 -4.82
CA ARG A 76 -4.84 -8.06 -4.22
C ARG A 76 -4.25 -6.66 -4.43
N ALA A 77 -2.93 -6.52 -4.31
CA ALA A 77 -2.26 -5.25 -4.55
C ALA A 77 -2.43 -4.80 -6.01
N PHE A 78 -2.26 -5.70 -6.98
CA PHE A 78 -2.48 -5.37 -8.39
C PHE A 78 -3.94 -5.08 -8.73
N SER A 79 -4.89 -5.80 -8.13
CA SER A 79 -6.31 -5.51 -8.28
C SER A 79 -6.65 -4.10 -7.74
N ALA A 80 -6.14 -3.76 -6.56
CA ALA A 80 -6.29 -2.42 -5.99
C ALA A 80 -5.58 -1.36 -6.84
N ALA A 81 -4.38 -1.63 -7.36
CA ALA A 81 -3.66 -0.74 -8.26
C ALA A 81 -4.41 -0.48 -9.56
N GLY A 82 -5.01 -1.51 -10.16
CA GLY A 82 -5.85 -1.37 -11.36
C GLY A 82 -7.10 -0.51 -11.12
N SER A 83 -7.59 -0.46 -9.88
CA SER A 83 -8.70 0.42 -9.50
C SER A 83 -8.29 1.89 -9.26
N LEU A 84 -6.98 2.16 -9.18
CA LEU A 84 -6.46 3.53 -9.20
C LEU A 84 -6.54 4.04 -10.64
N GLU A 85 -7.73 4.44 -11.08
CA GLU A 85 -7.88 5.08 -12.37
C GLU A 85 -6.97 6.31 -12.46
N ASN A 86 -6.04 6.26 -13.41
CA ASN A 86 -5.36 7.42 -13.94
C ASN A 86 -5.42 7.31 -15.47
N THR A 87 -6.59 7.59 -16.02
CA THR A 87 -6.81 7.74 -17.47
C THR A 87 -6.20 9.07 -17.95
N GLU A 88 -4.92 9.32 -17.68
CA GLU A 88 -4.18 10.21 -18.58
C GLU A 88 -3.88 9.41 -19.84
N ARG A 89 -4.74 9.68 -20.82
CA ARG A 89 -4.67 9.21 -22.19
C ARG A 89 -3.22 9.01 -22.67
N LEU A 90 -2.89 7.77 -22.97
CA LEU A 90 -1.84 7.43 -23.94
C LEU A 90 -2.33 7.75 -25.37
N TYR A 91 -2.72 9.01 -25.61
CA TYR A 91 -3.10 9.53 -26.94
C TYR A 91 -2.21 10.70 -27.35
N LEU A 92 -0.89 10.57 -27.19
CA LEU A 92 0.07 11.41 -27.91
C LEU A 92 1.32 10.60 -28.28
N TYR A 93 1.18 9.70 -29.27
CA TYR A 93 1.88 9.71 -30.56
C TYR A 93 1.42 8.52 -31.42
#